data_AF-K2CUQ9-F1
#
_entry.id   AF-K2CUQ9-F1
#
_cell.length_a   1.000
_cell.length_b   1.000
_cell.length_c   1.000
_cell.angle_alpha   90.00
_cell.angle_beta   90.00
_cell.angle_gamma   90.00
#
_symmetry.space_group_name_H-M   'P 1'
#
loop_
_entity.id
_entity.type
_entity.pdbx_description
1 polymer ?
#
loop_
_entity_poly.entity_id
_entity_poly.type
_entity_poly.pdbx_seq_one_letter_code
_entity_poly.pdbx_strand_id
1 'polypeptide(L)'
;MTFNIPVLDLDISGTNLSNRIIDESHDLSNRPVRSIAANYGPFFAESLIIKDGSNILSRGTDYQLVELQQEATLRYGKEIVSVILIINSSINSNVTITYQSLGGHFVHNDFAVANLYQSVISDNRPINWNEVFNKPAEFNPVIHRHLLDDVYGFEPVVDGLERIKRAITLGQTSIVLEIVNSLLGKFVHGEIPIVIPNEKIVQYDSLLYVLSKRKILSNATIDVLDSTWHKGDSVRFEIDTIGMPIGLSLYWELYKPGNNISLFSVKNGYVTSNNNKIYINLYIPAALNIQDYPLYLGLKYAPSDPEYLAVSYKITVDEIITTTSALGFMINSPSDSVNNAHLFASDYDVNDELRTYYLATNY
;
A
#
# COMPACT_ATOMS: atom_id res chain seq x y z
N MET A 1 -4.86 9.37 51.10
CA MET A 1 -3.59 9.29 51.83
C MET A 1 -2.55 10.00 50.98
N THR A 2 -2.02 11.12 51.45
CA THR A 2 -0.87 11.79 50.83
C THR A 2 0.35 10.91 51.07
N PHE A 3 0.82 10.22 50.03
CA PHE A 3 2.11 9.52 50.08
C PHE A 3 3.19 10.59 50.15
N ASN A 4 3.79 10.76 51.33
CA ASN A 4 4.93 11.64 51.51
C ASN A 4 6.15 10.89 50.96
N ILE A 5 6.36 10.96 49.64
CA ILE A 5 7.48 10.30 48.98
C ILE A 5 8.74 11.07 49.39
N PRO A 6 9.72 10.43 50.05
CA PRO A 6 10.99 11.07 50.38
C PRO A 6 11.69 11.58 49.11
N VAL A 7 11.92 12.89 49.04
CA VAL A 7 12.56 13.55 47.90
C VAL A 7 14.07 13.48 48.09
N LEU A 8 14.74 12.69 47.26
CA LEU A 8 16.20 12.65 47.20
C LEU A 8 16.72 13.84 46.37
N ASP A 9 17.89 14.37 46.75
CA ASP A 9 18.57 15.39 45.96
C ASP A 9 19.01 14.83 44.59
N LEU A 10 19.18 15.70 43.60
CA LEU A 10 19.58 15.29 42.25
C LEU A 10 21.04 14.77 42.26
N ASP A 11 21.23 13.50 41.91
CA ASP A 11 22.54 12.88 41.71
C ASP A 11 22.81 12.61 40.23
N ILE A 12 23.46 13.59 39.57
CA ILE A 12 23.88 13.48 38.17
C ILE A 12 25.01 12.44 37.99
N SER A 13 25.81 12.23 39.04
CA SER A 13 27.00 11.38 38.99
C SER A 13 26.65 9.89 39.03
N GLY A 14 25.53 9.52 39.63
CA GLY A 14 25.16 8.14 39.91
C GLY A 14 26.10 7.45 40.90
N THR A 15 26.70 8.22 41.82
CA THR A 15 27.65 7.71 42.82
C THR A 15 27.42 8.27 44.22
N ASN A 16 26.44 9.16 44.40
CA ASN A 16 26.19 9.80 45.70
C ASN A 16 25.63 8.79 46.70
N LEU A 17 26.33 8.56 47.82
CA LEU A 17 25.90 7.58 48.82
C LEU A 17 24.52 7.88 49.41
N SER A 18 24.11 9.15 49.48
CA SER A 18 22.77 9.53 49.97
C SER A 18 21.64 9.07 49.06
N ASN A 19 21.93 8.81 47.79
CA ASN A 19 20.98 8.37 46.78
C ASN A 19 21.05 6.85 46.53
N ARG A 20 21.89 6.14 47.29
CA ARG A 20 22.02 4.69 47.20
C ARG A 20 20.97 4.01 48.06
N ILE A 21 20.04 3.33 47.41
CA ILE A 21 19.01 2.54 48.06
C ILE A 21 19.48 1.09 48.12
N ILE A 22 19.41 0.48 49.32
CA ILE A 22 19.94 -0.85 49.59
C ILE A 22 18.81 -1.76 50.04
N ASP A 23 18.74 -2.93 49.41
CA ASP A 23 17.83 -4.03 49.72
C ASP A 23 16.35 -3.59 49.89
N GLU A 24 15.86 -2.75 48.99
CA GLU A 24 14.45 -2.37 48.90
C GLU A 24 13.61 -3.60 48.54
N SER A 25 12.68 -3.98 49.43
CA SER A 25 11.86 -5.18 49.28
C SER A 25 10.66 -4.94 48.38
N HIS A 26 10.43 -5.86 47.45
CA HIS A 26 9.25 -5.89 46.60
C HIS A 26 8.59 -7.28 46.62
N ASP A 27 7.28 -7.27 46.85
CA ASP A 27 6.45 -8.45 46.69
C ASP A 27 5.98 -8.53 45.24
N LEU A 28 6.35 -9.64 44.59
CA LEU A 28 5.95 -9.93 43.23
C LEU A 28 4.58 -10.61 43.22
N SER A 29 3.76 -10.24 42.24
CA SER A 29 2.49 -10.91 42.02
C SER A 29 2.68 -12.36 41.56
N ASN A 30 1.70 -13.23 41.80
CA ASN A 30 1.74 -14.64 41.37
C ASN A 30 1.45 -14.78 39.85
N ARG A 31 2.29 -14.16 39.02
CA ARG A 31 2.12 -14.07 37.56
C ARG A 31 3.42 -14.42 36.83
N PRO A 32 3.37 -14.91 35.57
CA PRO A 32 4.57 -15.36 34.85
C PRO A 32 5.59 -14.24 34.61
N VAL A 33 5.10 -13.04 34.26
CA VAL A 33 5.89 -11.82 34.13
C VAL A 33 5.37 -10.81 35.13
N ARG A 34 6.29 -10.20 35.87
CA ARG A 34 6.00 -9.30 37.00
C ARG A 34 6.76 -7.99 36.80
N SER A 35 6.13 -6.87 37.13
CA SER A 35 6.75 -5.55 37.09
C SER A 35 7.10 -5.07 38.50
N ILE A 36 8.22 -4.36 38.61
CA ILE A 36 8.67 -3.69 39.82
C ILE A 36 8.94 -2.23 39.45
N ALA A 37 8.39 -1.30 40.24
CA ALA A 37 8.80 0.10 40.20
C ALA A 37 9.56 0.42 41.48
N ALA A 38 10.68 1.12 41.34
CA ALA A 38 11.48 1.61 42.46
C ALA A 38 10.71 2.68 43.24
N ASN A 39 10.75 2.61 44.58
CA ASN A 39 10.00 3.53 45.44
C ASN A 39 10.49 4.99 45.36
N TYR A 40 11.78 5.17 45.08
CA TYR A 40 12.47 6.47 45.12
C TYR A 40 12.70 7.03 43.70
N GLY A 41 11.89 6.60 42.74
CA GLY A 41 11.91 7.08 41.35
C GLY A 41 12.96 6.40 40.47
N PRO A 42 13.27 7.00 39.30
CA PRO A 42 14.17 6.44 38.32
C PRO A 42 15.59 6.27 38.85
N PHE A 43 16.26 5.24 38.35
CA PHE A 43 17.57 4.83 38.80
C PHE A 43 18.51 4.53 37.63
N PHE A 44 19.82 4.55 37.91
CA PHE A 44 20.85 4.23 36.93
C PHE A 44 20.88 2.72 36.67
N ALA A 45 20.66 2.30 35.42
CA ALA A 45 20.57 0.89 35.04
C ALA A 45 21.81 0.08 35.46
N GLU A 46 23.00 0.65 35.31
CA GLU A 46 24.28 0.01 35.67
C GLU A 46 24.44 -0.23 37.18
N SER A 47 23.70 0.49 38.01
CA SER A 47 23.79 0.38 39.48
C SER A 47 22.89 -0.70 40.07
N LEU A 48 21.97 -1.25 39.27
CA LEU A 48 20.92 -2.14 39.75
C LEU A 48 21.47 -3.53 40.07
N ILE A 49 21.15 -4.00 41.27
CA ILE A 49 21.35 -5.37 41.71
C ILE A 49 20.02 -5.87 42.25
N ILE A 50 19.53 -6.98 41.69
CA ILE A 50 18.32 -7.65 42.16
C ILE A 50 18.71 -8.97 42.81
N LYS A 51 18.21 -9.22 44.01
CA LYS A 51 18.43 -10.47 44.76
C LYS A 51 17.12 -11.21 44.97
N ASP A 52 17.15 -12.50 44.66
CA ASP A 52 16.18 -13.48 45.13
C ASP A 52 16.84 -14.29 46.26
N GLY A 53 16.62 -13.85 47.50
CA GLY A 53 17.36 -14.36 48.66
C GLY A 53 18.87 -14.13 48.52
N SER A 54 19.63 -15.21 48.34
CA SER A 54 21.09 -15.16 48.13
C SER A 54 21.51 -15.11 46.65
N ASN A 55 20.57 -15.33 45.72
CA ASN A 55 20.87 -15.38 44.29
C ASN A 55 20.78 -13.99 43.68
N ILE A 56 21.79 -13.58 42.91
CA ILE A 56 21.78 -12.33 42.14
C ILE A 56 21.23 -12.63 40.75
N LEU A 57 20.22 -11.89 40.33
CA LEU A 57 19.58 -12.05 39.03
C LEU A 57 20.40 -11.41 37.90
N SER A 58 20.26 -11.94 36.69
CA SER A 58 20.99 -11.50 35.51
C SER A 58 20.11 -10.80 34.47
N ARG A 59 20.57 -9.65 33.97
CA ARG A 59 19.86 -8.86 32.94
C ARG A 59 19.79 -9.66 31.63
N GLY A 60 18.64 -9.64 30.97
CA GLY A 60 18.37 -10.34 29.71
C GLY A 60 17.95 -11.80 29.85
N THR A 61 18.22 -12.43 31.00
CA THR A 61 17.78 -13.81 31.30
C THR A 61 16.67 -13.81 32.36
N ASP A 62 16.91 -13.15 33.49
CA ASP A 62 15.98 -13.14 34.63
C ASP A 62 15.08 -11.91 34.62
N TYR A 63 15.61 -10.78 34.17
CA TYR A 63 14.89 -9.51 34.12
C TYR A 63 15.29 -8.63 32.94
N GLN A 64 14.42 -7.68 32.61
CA GLN A 64 14.64 -6.60 31.64
C GLN A 64 14.34 -5.25 32.29
N LEU A 65 14.96 -4.19 31.78
CA LEU A 65 14.72 -2.82 32.21
C LEU A 65 13.87 -2.12 31.14
N VAL A 66 12.81 -1.48 31.60
CA VAL A 66 11.84 -0.78 30.74
C VAL A 66 11.53 0.59 31.33
N GLU A 67 10.74 1.40 30.62
CA GLU A 67 10.50 2.81 30.96
C GLU A 67 11.81 3.60 31.08
N LEU A 68 12.49 3.75 29.94
CA LEU A 68 13.65 4.62 29.82
C LEU A 68 13.21 6.08 30.02
N GLN A 69 13.80 6.75 31.00
CA GLN A 69 13.60 8.18 31.22
C GLN A 69 14.37 8.96 30.15
N GLN A 70 13.71 9.22 29.03
CA GLN A 70 14.33 9.80 27.84
C GLN A 70 14.99 11.15 28.14
N GLU A 71 14.32 12.06 28.87
CA GLU A 71 14.89 13.37 29.20
C GLU A 71 16.15 13.24 30.04
N ALA A 72 16.12 12.42 31.11
CA ALA A 72 17.26 12.24 32.00
C ALA A 72 18.42 11.52 31.28
N THR A 73 18.11 10.49 30.50
CA THR A 73 19.11 9.74 29.72
C THR A 73 19.81 10.62 28.69
N LEU A 74 19.05 11.44 27.95
CA LEU A 74 19.62 12.39 26.99
C LEU A 74 20.45 13.47 27.68
N ARG A 75 19.98 13.98 28.83
CA ARG A 75 20.66 15.07 29.54
C ARG A 75 21.96 14.63 30.22
N TYR A 76 22.00 13.41 30.76
CA TYR A 76 23.12 12.95 31.58
C TYR A 76 23.98 11.85 30.93
N GLY A 77 23.60 11.37 29.74
CA GLY A 77 24.39 10.41 28.96
C GLY A 77 24.52 9.03 29.62
N LYS A 78 23.57 8.66 30.48
CA LYS A 78 23.53 7.38 31.19
C LYS A 78 22.16 6.75 31.04
N GLU A 79 22.10 5.43 30.96
CA GLU A 79 20.83 4.70 30.91
C GLU A 79 20.10 4.84 32.26
N ILE A 80 19.01 5.60 32.27
CA ILE A 80 18.18 5.85 33.46
C ILE A 80 16.78 5.31 33.20
N VAL A 81 16.34 4.42 34.07
CA VAL A 81 15.10 3.64 33.89
C VAL A 81 14.26 3.68 35.17
N SER A 82 12.98 3.36 35.01
CA SER A 82 12.01 3.43 36.10
C SER A 82 11.39 2.09 36.50
N VAL A 83 11.29 1.16 35.56
CA VAL A 83 10.54 -0.09 35.74
C VAL A 83 11.40 -1.30 35.38
N ILE A 84 11.30 -2.34 36.19
CA ILE A 84 11.98 -3.62 36.01
C ILE A 84 10.91 -4.66 35.68
N LEU A 85 11.11 -5.42 34.60
CA LEU A 85 10.30 -6.59 34.27
C LEU A 85 11.04 -7.87 34.65
N ILE A 86 10.49 -8.64 35.57
CA ILE A 86 10.97 -9.98 35.92
C ILE A 86 10.32 -10.99 34.98
N ILE A 87 11.12 -11.54 34.07
CA ILE A 87 10.68 -12.41 32.97
C ILE A 87 10.82 -13.91 33.31
N ASN A 88 11.71 -14.28 34.23
CA ASN A 88 11.89 -15.68 34.64
C ASN A 88 10.87 -16.08 35.72
N SER A 89 9.85 -16.86 35.36
CA SER A 89 8.75 -17.27 36.25
C SER A 89 9.16 -18.06 37.49
N SER A 90 10.38 -18.61 37.54
CA SER A 90 10.88 -19.41 38.68
C SER A 90 11.40 -18.57 39.85
N ILE A 91 11.50 -17.25 39.70
CA ILE A 91 11.92 -16.33 40.78
C ILE A 91 10.85 -16.26 41.87
N ASN A 92 11.28 -16.26 43.14
CA ASN A 92 10.38 -16.24 44.29
C ASN A 92 9.51 -14.98 44.33
N SER A 93 8.42 -15.04 45.11
CA SER A 93 7.44 -13.96 45.24
C SER A 93 7.97 -12.73 45.99
N ASN A 94 9.18 -12.74 46.52
CA ASN A 94 9.79 -11.60 47.18
C ASN A 94 11.23 -11.45 46.69
N VAL A 95 11.58 -10.24 46.27
CA VAL A 95 12.93 -9.89 45.81
C VAL A 95 13.35 -8.57 46.46
N THR A 96 14.66 -8.38 46.61
CA THR A 96 15.21 -7.10 47.03
C THR A 96 16.01 -6.46 45.92
N ILE A 97 15.91 -5.13 45.79
CA ILE A 97 16.67 -4.35 44.82
C ILE A 97 17.61 -3.38 45.53
N THR A 98 18.82 -3.24 45.01
CA THR A 98 19.80 -2.22 45.40
C THR A 98 20.13 -1.42 44.15
N TYR A 99 20.07 -0.10 44.25
CA TYR A 99 20.25 0.77 43.10
C TYR A 99 20.63 2.19 43.53
N GLN A 100 21.04 2.99 42.55
CA GLN A 100 21.32 4.40 42.70
C GLN A 100 20.18 5.22 42.09
N SER A 101 19.43 5.94 42.93
CA SER A 101 18.34 6.81 42.46
C SER A 101 18.88 8.15 41.91
N LEU A 102 18.26 8.65 40.84
CA LEU A 102 18.60 9.93 40.24
C LEU A 102 18.20 11.12 41.13
N GLY A 103 17.05 11.06 41.81
CA GLY A 103 16.55 12.16 42.64
C GLY A 103 16.12 13.43 41.86
N GLY A 104 15.89 14.52 42.59
CA GLY A 104 15.50 15.83 42.05
C GLY A 104 14.06 15.91 41.55
N HIS A 105 13.84 16.54 40.40
CA HIS A 105 12.50 16.65 39.79
C HIS A 105 12.00 15.34 39.15
N PHE A 106 12.84 14.30 39.14
CA PHE A 106 12.53 13.00 38.58
C PHE A 106 11.98 12.01 39.62
N VAL A 107 11.75 12.40 40.88
CA VAL A 107 11.34 11.50 42.00
C VAL A 107 9.89 10.95 41.88
N HIS A 108 9.30 10.99 40.69
CA HIS A 108 7.99 10.39 40.48
C HIS A 108 8.10 8.87 40.62
N ASN A 109 7.25 8.31 41.49
CA ASN A 109 7.17 6.88 41.66
C ASN A 109 6.26 6.30 40.57
N ASP A 110 6.84 5.47 39.71
CA ASP A 110 6.19 4.87 38.55
C ASP A 110 5.33 3.64 38.90
N PHE A 111 4.88 3.51 40.16
CA PHE A 111 3.94 2.47 40.58
C PHE A 111 2.69 2.38 39.71
N ALA A 112 2.14 3.53 39.28
CA ALA A 112 0.98 3.54 38.39
C ALA A 112 1.30 2.89 37.03
N VAL A 113 2.50 3.15 36.50
CA VAL A 113 2.99 2.57 35.24
C VAL A 113 3.28 1.07 35.41
N ALA A 114 3.95 0.67 36.50
CA ALA A 114 4.16 -0.74 36.81
C ALA A 114 2.84 -1.51 36.97
N ASN A 115 1.81 -0.90 37.58
CA ASN A 115 0.48 -1.48 37.68
C ASN A 115 -0.23 -1.60 36.32
N LEU A 116 -0.03 -0.66 35.39
CA LEU A 116 -0.52 -0.77 34.01
C LEU A 116 0.14 -1.92 33.25
N TYR A 117 1.47 -2.06 33.34
CA TYR A 117 2.16 -3.24 32.80
C TYR A 117 1.58 -4.52 33.37
N GLN A 118 1.36 -4.53 34.68
CA GLN A 118 0.87 -5.70 35.37
C GLN A 118 -0.56 -6.08 34.94
N SER A 119 -1.43 -5.10 34.65
CA SER A 119 -2.78 -5.34 34.16
C SER A 119 -2.80 -5.85 32.72
N VAL A 120 -2.01 -5.25 31.82
CA VAL A 120 -1.90 -5.62 30.40
C VAL A 120 -1.26 -7.00 30.23
N ILE A 121 -0.16 -7.29 30.92
CA ILE A 121 0.52 -8.59 30.81
C ILE A 121 -0.35 -9.73 31.39
N SER A 122 -1.22 -9.42 32.35
CA SER A 122 -2.16 -10.40 32.92
C SER A 122 -3.46 -10.56 32.13
N ASP A 123 -3.64 -9.77 31.07
CA ASP A 123 -4.84 -9.79 30.26
C ASP A 123 -4.80 -10.98 29.29
N ASN A 124 -5.30 -12.13 29.77
CA ASN A 124 -5.49 -13.32 28.95
C ASN A 124 -6.77 -13.27 28.10
N ARG A 125 -7.47 -12.13 28.02
CA ARG A 125 -8.57 -12.01 27.08
C ARG A 125 -8.01 -12.16 25.67
N PRO A 126 -8.61 -12.98 24.80
CA PRO A 126 -8.24 -12.97 23.39
C PRO A 126 -8.38 -11.52 22.91
N ILE A 127 -7.33 -10.99 22.28
CA ILE A 127 -7.34 -9.64 21.71
C ILE A 127 -8.49 -9.61 20.70
N ASN A 128 -9.63 -9.11 21.14
CA ASN A 128 -10.77 -8.93 20.28
C ASN A 128 -10.49 -7.68 19.48
N TRP A 129 -9.97 -7.85 18.27
CA TRP A 129 -9.68 -6.75 17.36
C TRP A 129 -10.90 -5.83 17.15
N ASN A 130 -12.12 -6.31 17.41
CA ASN A 130 -13.34 -5.50 17.40
C ASN A 130 -13.37 -4.42 18.52
N GLU A 131 -12.73 -4.67 19.67
CA GLU A 131 -12.71 -3.79 20.85
C GLU A 131 -11.61 -2.72 20.79
N VAL A 132 -10.71 -2.78 19.81
CA VAL A 132 -9.75 -1.69 19.56
C VAL A 132 -10.49 -0.50 18.96
N PHE A 133 -10.67 0.55 19.76
CA PHE A 133 -11.22 1.83 19.32
C PHE A 133 -10.21 2.58 18.45
N ASN A 134 -10.71 3.43 17.53
CA ASN A 134 -9.88 4.21 16.59
C ASN A 134 -8.97 3.41 15.64
N LYS A 135 -9.19 2.10 15.46
CA LYS A 135 -8.59 1.40 14.32
C LYS A 135 -9.19 1.93 13.02
N PRO A 136 -8.39 2.11 11.95
CA PRO A 136 -8.94 2.43 10.66
C PRO A 136 -9.81 1.25 10.18
N ALA A 137 -10.91 1.54 9.46
CA ALA A 137 -11.79 0.51 8.93
C ALA A 137 -11.02 -0.46 8.01
N GLU A 138 -10.02 0.07 7.32
CA GLU A 138 -9.05 -0.68 6.54
C GLU A 138 -7.65 -0.11 6.79
N PHE A 139 -6.66 -0.98 6.96
CA PHE A 139 -5.26 -0.55 6.95
C PHE A 139 -4.86 -0.34 5.50
N ASN A 140 -4.73 0.91 5.06
CA ASN A 140 -4.30 1.22 3.70
C ASN A 140 -2.92 0.60 3.43
N PRO A 141 -2.81 -0.41 2.55
CA PRO A 141 -1.53 -1.03 2.26
C PRO A 141 -0.69 -0.03 1.47
N VAL A 142 0.49 0.30 1.99
CA VAL A 142 1.50 1.06 1.24
C VAL A 142 2.24 0.10 0.31
N ILE A 143 2.63 0.57 -0.89
CA ILE A 143 3.41 -0.24 -1.82
C ILE A 143 4.75 -0.59 -1.16
N HIS A 144 4.96 -1.88 -0.91
CA HIS A 144 6.20 -2.45 -0.42
C HIS A 144 6.51 -3.74 -1.19
N ARG A 145 7.79 -4.13 -1.21
CA ARG A 145 8.24 -5.34 -1.90
C ARG A 145 8.13 -6.52 -0.94
N HIS A 146 7.48 -7.60 -1.38
CA HIS A 146 7.55 -8.90 -0.71
C HIS A 146 8.62 -9.76 -1.37
N LEU A 147 9.29 -10.60 -0.58
CA LEU A 147 9.96 -11.75 -1.15
C LEU A 147 8.87 -12.70 -1.66
N LEU A 148 9.09 -13.32 -2.82
CA LEU A 148 8.11 -14.25 -3.39
C LEU A 148 7.82 -15.42 -2.45
N ASP A 149 8.81 -15.83 -1.66
CA ASP A 149 8.73 -16.89 -0.65
C ASP A 149 7.84 -16.52 0.55
N ASP A 150 7.59 -15.23 0.80
CA ASP A 150 6.74 -14.76 1.91
C ASP A 150 5.24 -14.84 1.57
N VAL A 151 4.90 -15.17 0.32
CA VAL A 151 3.51 -15.19 -0.16
C VAL A 151 3.05 -16.62 -0.41
N TYR A 152 2.21 -17.14 0.49
CA TYR A 152 1.53 -18.43 0.36
C TYR A 152 0.34 -18.36 -0.61
N GLY A 153 0.03 -19.45 -1.31
CA GLY A 153 -1.14 -19.56 -2.19
C GLY A 153 -0.86 -19.37 -3.68
N PHE A 154 0.42 -19.30 -4.09
CA PHE A 154 0.81 -19.24 -5.50
C PHE A 154 0.90 -20.62 -6.17
N GLU A 155 0.75 -21.71 -5.43
CA GLU A 155 0.81 -23.08 -5.95
C GLU A 155 -0.17 -23.33 -7.10
N PRO A 156 -1.43 -22.85 -7.06
CA PRO A 156 -2.35 -22.99 -8.20
C PRO A 156 -1.94 -22.16 -9.43
N VAL A 157 -1.28 -21.01 -9.21
CA VAL A 157 -0.77 -20.15 -10.29
C VAL A 157 0.43 -20.79 -10.96
N VAL A 158 1.36 -21.33 -10.17
CA VAL A 158 2.52 -22.08 -10.66
C VAL A 158 2.08 -23.33 -11.42
N ASP A 159 1.11 -24.08 -10.91
CA ASP A 159 0.51 -25.22 -11.63
C ASP A 159 -0.13 -24.80 -12.95
N GLY A 160 -0.90 -23.70 -12.94
CA GLY A 160 -1.50 -23.12 -14.15
C GLY A 160 -0.44 -22.74 -15.18
N LEU A 161 0.62 -22.05 -14.76
CA LEU A 161 1.73 -21.63 -15.64
C LEU A 161 2.51 -22.82 -16.20
N GLU A 162 2.78 -23.85 -15.39
CA GLU A 162 3.47 -25.06 -15.83
C GLU A 162 2.60 -25.86 -16.82
N ARG A 163 1.28 -25.88 -16.63
CA ARG A 163 0.35 -26.51 -17.58
C ARG A 163 0.21 -25.73 -18.88
N ILE A 164 0.20 -24.40 -18.83
CA ILE A 164 0.26 -23.53 -20.02
C ILE A 164 1.58 -23.75 -20.78
N LYS A 165 2.72 -23.74 -20.07
CA LYS A 165 4.04 -24.04 -20.65
C LYS A 165 4.04 -25.40 -21.34
N ARG A 166 3.47 -26.43 -20.73
CA ARG A 166 3.34 -27.76 -21.35
C ARG A 166 2.43 -27.74 -22.58
N ALA A 167 1.29 -27.06 -22.53
CA ALA A 167 0.37 -26.94 -23.66
C ALA A 167 1.01 -26.21 -24.86
N ILE A 168 1.81 -25.16 -24.61
CA ILE A 168 2.59 -24.45 -25.63
C ILE A 168 3.69 -25.35 -26.20
N THR A 169 4.43 -26.06 -25.33
CA THR A 169 5.51 -26.98 -25.74
C THR A 169 4.98 -28.13 -26.61
N LEU A 170 3.73 -28.54 -26.39
CA LEU A 170 3.06 -29.61 -27.14
C LEU A 170 2.23 -29.11 -28.34
N GLY A 171 2.15 -27.79 -28.58
CA GLY A 171 1.43 -27.20 -29.72
C GLY A 171 -0.09 -27.40 -29.68
N GLN A 172 -0.70 -27.60 -28.50
CA GLN A 172 -2.12 -27.95 -28.34
C GLN A 172 -2.92 -26.76 -27.78
N THR A 173 -3.36 -25.87 -28.67
CA THR A 173 -4.22 -24.71 -28.36
C THR A 173 -5.56 -25.10 -27.73
N SER A 174 -6.11 -26.26 -28.06
CA SER A 174 -7.35 -26.77 -27.46
C SER A 174 -7.25 -27.03 -25.96
N ILE A 175 -6.08 -27.48 -25.48
CA ILE A 175 -5.84 -27.72 -24.05
C ILE A 175 -5.73 -26.41 -23.27
N VAL A 176 -5.18 -25.36 -23.89
CA VAL A 176 -5.14 -24.02 -23.27
C VAL A 176 -6.54 -23.51 -23.00
N LEU A 177 -7.46 -23.63 -23.96
CA LEU A 177 -8.86 -23.24 -23.80
C LEU A 177 -9.57 -24.06 -22.72
N GLU A 178 -9.30 -25.37 -22.64
CA GLU A 178 -9.87 -26.25 -21.61
C GLU A 178 -9.35 -25.94 -20.20
N ILE A 179 -8.07 -25.55 -20.08
CA ILE A 179 -7.47 -25.10 -18.81
C ILE A 179 -8.04 -23.74 -18.39
N VAL A 180 -8.20 -22.80 -19.31
CA VAL A 180 -8.84 -21.50 -19.04
C VAL A 180 -10.26 -21.72 -18.54
N ASN A 181 -11.04 -22.58 -19.19
CA ASN A 181 -12.40 -22.94 -18.75
C ASN A 181 -12.42 -23.67 -17.40
N SER A 182 -11.43 -24.54 -17.12
CA SER A 182 -11.30 -25.22 -15.83
C SER A 182 -10.94 -24.27 -14.70
N LEU A 183 -10.09 -23.27 -14.95
CA LEU A 183 -9.75 -22.23 -13.97
C LEU A 183 -10.96 -21.34 -13.71
N LEU A 184 -11.62 -20.83 -14.76
CA LEU A 184 -12.84 -20.04 -14.65
C LEU A 184 -13.96 -20.79 -13.91
N GLY A 185 -14.10 -22.10 -14.14
CA GLY A 185 -15.08 -22.94 -13.44
C GLY A 185 -14.73 -23.26 -11.99
N LYS A 186 -13.47 -23.13 -11.57
CA LYS A 186 -13.06 -23.25 -10.16
C LYS A 186 -13.28 -21.94 -9.38
N PHE A 187 -13.31 -20.81 -10.07
CA PHE A 187 -13.70 -19.52 -9.50
C PHE A 187 -15.22 -19.34 -9.56
N VAL A 188 -15.97 -20.25 -8.92
CA VAL A 188 -17.42 -20.10 -8.78
C VAL A 188 -17.71 -18.87 -7.91
N HIS A 189 -18.64 -18.04 -8.39
CA HIS A 189 -19.08 -16.80 -7.78
C HIS A 189 -19.45 -16.98 -6.29
N GLY A 190 -18.73 -16.30 -5.38
CA GLY A 190 -19.14 -16.13 -3.98
C GLY A 190 -18.12 -16.50 -2.89
N GLU A 191 -16.96 -17.09 -3.20
CA GLU A 191 -15.95 -17.41 -2.16
C GLU A 191 -14.98 -16.26 -1.84
N ILE A 192 -15.00 -15.19 -2.64
CA ILE A 192 -14.26 -13.96 -2.35
C ILE A 192 -15.30 -12.91 -1.99
N PRO A 193 -15.32 -12.37 -0.76
CA PRO A 193 -16.19 -11.25 -0.42
C PRO A 193 -15.95 -10.14 -1.44
N ILE A 194 -17.02 -9.46 -1.86
CA ILE A 194 -16.95 -8.28 -2.73
C ILE A 194 -16.21 -7.20 -1.94
N VAL A 195 -14.89 -7.28 -1.95
CA VAL A 195 -14.01 -6.17 -1.63
C VAL A 195 -14.07 -5.28 -2.86
N ILE A 196 -14.33 -4.00 -2.60
CA ILE A 196 -14.37 -2.89 -3.55
C ILE A 196 -13.33 -3.13 -4.67
N PRO A 197 -13.66 -2.94 -5.97
CA PRO A 197 -12.78 -3.29 -7.07
C PRO A 197 -11.39 -2.68 -6.88
N ASN A 198 -10.43 -3.52 -6.50
CA ASN A 198 -9.05 -3.15 -6.38
C ASN A 198 -8.46 -3.13 -7.79
N GLU A 199 -8.05 -1.96 -8.27
CA GLU A 199 -7.46 -1.76 -9.59
C GLU A 199 -6.14 -2.56 -9.80
N LYS A 200 -5.65 -3.26 -8.77
CA LYS A 200 -4.42 -4.06 -8.79
C LYS A 200 -4.63 -5.54 -9.16
N ILE A 201 -5.86 -6.03 -9.36
CA ILE A 201 -6.09 -7.37 -9.89
C ILE A 201 -5.82 -7.33 -11.40
N VAL A 202 -4.97 -8.24 -11.90
CA VAL A 202 -4.75 -8.41 -13.34
C VAL A 202 -6.05 -8.92 -13.96
N GLN A 203 -6.81 -8.03 -14.61
CA GLN A 203 -8.01 -8.40 -15.35
C GLN A 203 -7.62 -9.15 -16.63
N TYR A 204 -8.54 -9.96 -17.18
CA TYR A 204 -8.30 -10.70 -18.41
C TYR A 204 -7.81 -9.78 -19.54
N ASP A 205 -8.44 -8.62 -19.73
CA ASP A 205 -8.03 -7.63 -20.72
C ASP A 205 -6.64 -7.05 -20.43
N SER A 206 -6.26 -6.87 -19.16
CA SER A 206 -4.92 -6.41 -18.76
C SER A 206 -3.84 -7.45 -19.06
N LEU A 207 -4.13 -8.74 -18.84
CA LEU A 207 -3.23 -9.83 -19.23
C LEU A 207 -3.11 -9.90 -20.76
N LEU A 208 -4.23 -9.79 -21.46
CA LEU A 208 -4.29 -9.83 -22.92
C LEU A 208 -3.53 -8.67 -23.56
N TYR A 209 -3.62 -7.46 -22.99
CA TYR A 209 -2.78 -6.32 -23.35
C TYR A 209 -1.28 -6.66 -23.20
N VAL A 210 -0.85 -7.18 -22.05
CA VAL A 210 0.58 -7.51 -21.82
C VAL A 210 1.07 -8.57 -22.80
N LEU A 211 0.29 -9.63 -23.03
CA LEU A 211 0.67 -10.72 -23.93
C LEU A 211 0.72 -10.26 -25.40
N SER A 212 -0.24 -9.44 -25.84
CA SER A 212 -0.25 -8.89 -27.19
C SER A 212 0.86 -7.86 -27.40
N LYS A 213 1.12 -6.97 -26.43
CA LYS A 213 2.22 -5.98 -26.51
C LYS A 213 3.59 -6.64 -26.64
N ARG A 214 3.76 -7.84 -26.07
CA ARG A 214 4.98 -8.65 -26.19
C ARG A 214 5.00 -9.55 -27.43
N LYS A 215 3.99 -9.46 -28.30
CA LYS A 215 3.79 -10.32 -29.49
C LYS A 215 3.81 -11.82 -29.18
N ILE A 216 3.28 -12.20 -28.02
CA ILE A 216 3.21 -13.61 -27.59
C ILE A 216 2.02 -14.33 -28.23
N LEU A 217 0.89 -13.63 -28.40
CA LEU A 217 -0.35 -14.19 -28.95
C LEU A 217 -0.43 -14.06 -30.47
N SER A 218 -0.05 -12.90 -30.99
CA SER A 218 0.01 -12.62 -32.42
C SER A 218 1.09 -11.59 -32.73
N ASN A 219 1.47 -11.47 -34.00
CA ASN A 219 2.40 -10.43 -34.44
C ASN A 219 1.76 -9.04 -34.54
N ALA A 220 0.44 -8.94 -34.36
CA ALA A 220 -0.28 -7.67 -34.34
C ALA A 220 -0.43 -7.12 -32.93
N THR A 221 -0.33 -5.80 -32.79
CA THR A 221 -0.63 -5.08 -31.54
C THR A 221 -1.54 -3.89 -31.82
N ILE A 222 -2.37 -3.50 -30.85
CA ILE A 222 -3.18 -2.27 -30.89
C ILE A 222 -2.93 -1.50 -29.60
N ASP A 223 -2.63 -0.20 -29.71
CA ASP A 223 -2.36 0.63 -28.56
C ASP A 223 -2.78 2.08 -28.77
N VAL A 224 -3.06 2.78 -27.68
CA VAL A 224 -3.38 4.20 -27.68
C VAL A 224 -2.13 5.01 -27.38
N LEU A 225 -1.98 6.17 -28.01
CA LEU A 225 -0.86 7.08 -27.70
C LEU A 225 -1.06 7.71 -26.31
N ASP A 226 -2.30 8.10 -26.00
CA ASP A 226 -2.72 8.65 -24.72
C ASP A 226 -3.88 7.82 -24.15
N SER A 227 -3.78 7.42 -22.88
CA SER A 227 -4.81 6.61 -22.19
C SER A 227 -5.98 7.44 -21.67
N THR A 228 -5.82 8.76 -21.60
CA THR A 228 -6.84 9.69 -21.15
C THR A 228 -7.36 10.48 -22.35
N TRP A 229 -8.64 10.32 -22.62
CA TRP A 229 -9.33 10.85 -23.80
C TRP A 229 -10.27 11.96 -23.39
N HIS A 230 -10.27 13.07 -24.11
CA HIS A 230 -11.11 14.23 -23.78
C HIS A 230 -12.31 14.31 -24.72
N LYS A 231 -13.49 14.60 -24.16
CA LYS A 231 -14.71 14.79 -24.96
C LYS A 231 -14.55 15.89 -26.00
N GLY A 232 -15.05 15.68 -27.21
CA GLY A 232 -14.96 16.64 -28.32
C GLY A 232 -13.61 16.68 -29.01
N ASP A 233 -12.64 15.89 -28.57
CA ASP A 233 -11.32 15.78 -29.20
C ASP A 233 -11.24 14.62 -30.21
N SER A 234 -10.21 14.64 -31.05
CA SER A 234 -9.84 13.54 -31.93
C SER A 234 -8.58 12.86 -31.43
N VAL A 235 -8.69 11.59 -31.09
CA VAL A 235 -7.56 10.79 -30.60
C VAL A 235 -7.00 9.92 -31.71
N ARG A 236 -5.71 9.58 -31.60
CA ARG A 236 -5.04 8.66 -32.51
C ARG A 236 -4.61 7.40 -31.77
N PHE A 237 -4.90 6.26 -32.36
CA PHE A 237 -4.39 4.97 -31.90
C PHE A 237 -3.59 4.28 -33.01
N GLU A 238 -2.68 3.41 -32.59
CA GLU A 238 -1.74 2.70 -33.45
C GLU A 238 -2.11 1.21 -33.51
N ILE A 239 -2.04 0.66 -34.71
CA ILE A 239 -2.04 -0.79 -34.94
C ILE A 239 -0.69 -1.15 -35.56
N ASP A 240 0.14 -1.89 -34.82
CA ASP A 240 1.39 -2.44 -35.34
C ASP A 240 1.10 -3.79 -36.01
N THR A 241 1.36 -3.89 -37.31
CA THR A 241 1.22 -5.14 -38.08
C THR A 241 2.55 -5.71 -38.56
N ILE A 242 3.68 -5.27 -37.99
CA ILE A 242 5.01 -5.80 -38.33
C ILE A 242 5.07 -7.29 -37.97
N GLY A 243 5.34 -8.12 -38.98
CA GLY A 243 5.33 -9.59 -38.89
C GLY A 243 4.03 -10.25 -39.32
N MET A 244 3.04 -9.48 -39.79
CA MET A 244 1.78 -9.99 -40.36
C MET A 244 1.85 -10.02 -41.90
N PRO A 245 1.09 -10.93 -42.56
CA PRO A 245 1.02 -10.96 -44.02
C PRO A 245 0.46 -9.67 -44.61
N ILE A 246 1.15 -9.13 -45.62
CA ILE A 246 0.69 -7.95 -46.37
C ILE A 246 -0.65 -8.27 -47.07
N GLY A 247 -1.62 -7.36 -46.98
CA GLY A 247 -2.94 -7.52 -47.58
C GLY A 247 -3.96 -8.23 -46.69
N LEU A 248 -3.55 -8.71 -45.50
CA LEU A 248 -4.46 -9.31 -44.54
C LEU A 248 -5.39 -8.25 -43.94
N SER A 249 -6.71 -8.47 -44.03
CA SER A 249 -7.72 -7.62 -43.40
C SER A 249 -7.85 -7.97 -41.92
N LEU A 250 -7.83 -6.96 -41.06
CA LEU A 250 -8.02 -7.06 -39.62
C LEU A 250 -9.20 -6.16 -39.23
N TYR A 251 -10.01 -6.64 -38.30
CA TYR A 251 -11.15 -5.91 -37.76
C TYR A 251 -10.77 -5.30 -36.42
N TRP A 252 -10.99 -4.00 -36.26
CA TRP A 252 -10.85 -3.34 -34.96
C TRP A 252 -12.22 -2.93 -34.43
N GLU A 253 -12.38 -2.97 -33.12
CA GLU A 253 -13.57 -2.49 -32.44
C GLU A 253 -13.24 -1.82 -31.10
N LEU A 254 -13.99 -0.79 -30.78
CA LEU A 254 -14.10 -0.24 -29.45
C LEU A 254 -15.11 -1.09 -28.68
N TYR A 255 -14.75 -1.54 -27.48
CA TYR A 255 -15.62 -2.38 -26.67
C TYR A 255 -15.52 -2.05 -25.18
N LYS A 256 -16.57 -2.42 -24.45
CA LYS A 256 -16.64 -2.36 -22.99
C LYS A 256 -17.03 -3.77 -22.49
N PRO A 257 -16.22 -4.40 -21.62
CA PRO A 257 -16.55 -5.71 -21.09
C PRO A 257 -17.96 -5.73 -20.47
N GLY A 258 -18.83 -6.61 -20.98
CA GLY A 258 -20.18 -6.84 -20.47
C GLY A 258 -21.23 -5.78 -20.82
N ASN A 259 -20.91 -4.74 -21.60
CA ASN A 259 -21.87 -3.68 -21.95
C ASN A 259 -21.74 -3.23 -23.41
N ASN A 260 -22.85 -2.81 -24.02
CA ASN A 260 -22.85 -2.22 -25.35
C ASN A 260 -22.41 -0.77 -25.31
N ILE A 261 -21.60 -0.36 -26.28
CA ILE A 261 -21.24 1.04 -26.51
C ILE A 261 -22.28 1.68 -27.42
N SER A 262 -22.90 2.76 -26.94
CA SER A 262 -23.97 3.46 -27.63
C SER A 262 -23.56 4.82 -28.19
N LEU A 263 -22.52 5.44 -27.61
CA LEU A 263 -22.23 6.86 -27.83
C LEU A 263 -21.32 7.17 -29.03
N PHE A 264 -20.46 6.24 -29.46
CA PHE A 264 -19.49 6.49 -30.52
C PHE A 264 -20.10 6.35 -31.91
N SER A 265 -19.94 7.38 -32.75
CA SER A 265 -20.39 7.39 -34.15
C SER A 265 -19.63 6.38 -35.02
N VAL A 266 -18.33 6.23 -34.74
CA VAL A 266 -17.48 5.17 -35.29
C VAL A 266 -16.96 4.36 -34.12
N LYS A 267 -17.31 3.08 -34.07
CA LYS A 267 -16.91 2.17 -32.99
C LYS A 267 -16.17 0.93 -33.48
N ASN A 268 -16.03 0.78 -34.79
CA ASN A 268 -15.30 -0.33 -35.40
C ASN A 268 -14.94 -0.01 -36.85
N GLY A 269 -14.09 -0.84 -37.43
CA GLY A 269 -13.71 -0.75 -38.83
C GLY A 269 -12.73 -1.85 -39.24
N TYR A 270 -12.31 -1.79 -40.49
CA TYR A 270 -11.29 -2.69 -41.04
C TYR A 270 -9.99 -1.94 -41.32
N VAL A 271 -8.89 -2.64 -41.14
CA VAL A 271 -7.56 -2.19 -41.50
C VAL A 271 -6.83 -3.30 -42.27
N THR A 272 -6.13 -2.93 -43.33
CA THR A 272 -5.34 -3.88 -44.11
C THR A 272 -3.88 -3.83 -43.66
N SER A 273 -3.32 -4.97 -43.26
CA SER A 273 -1.91 -5.05 -42.89
C SER A 273 -1.02 -4.68 -44.07
N ASN A 274 -0.09 -3.76 -43.82
CA ASN A 274 0.97 -3.35 -44.74
C ASN A 274 2.37 -3.73 -44.21
N ASN A 275 2.44 -4.65 -43.25
CA ASN A 275 3.64 -5.01 -42.50
C ASN A 275 4.35 -3.78 -41.86
N ASN A 276 3.55 -2.80 -41.44
CA ASN A 276 4.00 -1.58 -40.79
C ASN A 276 2.99 -1.14 -39.72
N LYS A 277 3.30 -0.04 -39.03
CA LYS A 277 2.38 0.66 -38.14
C LYS A 277 1.35 1.44 -38.93
N ILE A 278 0.11 1.35 -38.48
CA ILE A 278 -1.06 2.01 -39.07
C ILE A 278 -1.69 2.88 -38.00
N TYR A 279 -2.06 4.11 -38.35
CA TYR A 279 -2.66 5.06 -37.42
C TYR A 279 -4.11 5.33 -37.81
N ILE A 280 -5.00 5.26 -36.83
CA ILE A 280 -6.42 5.55 -37.01
C ILE A 280 -6.78 6.70 -36.10
N ASN A 281 -7.48 7.70 -36.64
CA ASN A 281 -8.03 8.80 -35.86
C ASN A 281 -9.49 8.49 -35.52
N LEU A 282 -9.85 8.70 -34.26
CA LEU A 282 -11.19 8.48 -33.73
C LEU A 282 -11.68 9.75 -33.03
N TYR A 283 -12.87 10.21 -33.42
CA TYR A 283 -13.51 11.35 -32.77
C TYR A 283 -14.27 10.92 -31.52
N ILE A 284 -14.09 11.65 -30.42
CA ILE A 284 -14.78 11.41 -29.15
C ILE A 284 -16.00 12.34 -29.07
N PRO A 285 -17.23 11.81 -28.99
CA PRO A 285 -18.43 12.64 -28.91
C PRO A 285 -18.39 13.64 -27.74
N ALA A 286 -18.87 14.86 -27.97
CA ALA A 286 -18.95 15.92 -26.94
C ALA A 286 -20.21 15.84 -26.05
N ALA A 287 -20.91 14.71 -26.03
CA ALA A 287 -22.19 14.57 -25.31
C ALA A 287 -22.03 14.67 -23.78
N LEU A 288 -23.00 15.31 -23.13
CA LEU A 288 -23.10 15.35 -21.67
C LEU A 288 -23.43 13.94 -21.13
N ASN A 289 -22.84 13.55 -19.99
CA ASN A 289 -23.05 12.26 -19.32
C ASN A 289 -22.54 11.01 -20.06
N ILE A 290 -21.28 11.02 -20.54
CA ILE A 290 -20.69 9.79 -21.09
C ILE A 290 -20.38 8.87 -19.92
N GLN A 291 -21.12 7.78 -19.81
CA GLN A 291 -20.91 6.73 -18.79
C GLN A 291 -20.22 5.48 -19.37
N ASP A 292 -19.82 5.52 -20.64
CA ASP A 292 -19.30 4.37 -21.38
C ASP A 292 -17.82 4.04 -21.07
N TYR A 293 -17.23 4.58 -20.00
CA TYR A 293 -15.87 4.22 -19.56
C TYR A 293 -15.88 3.17 -18.43
N PRO A 294 -14.76 2.43 -18.21
CA PRO A 294 -13.58 2.38 -19.08
C PRO A 294 -13.83 1.69 -20.42
N LEU A 295 -13.09 2.10 -21.44
CA LEU A 295 -13.14 1.59 -22.81
C LEU A 295 -11.86 0.81 -23.14
N TYR A 296 -11.96 -0.07 -24.14
CA TYR A 296 -10.83 -0.81 -24.70
C TYR A 296 -10.93 -0.86 -26.22
N LEU A 297 -9.79 -0.91 -26.90
CA LEU A 297 -9.71 -1.23 -28.32
C LEU A 297 -9.30 -2.70 -28.47
N GLY A 298 -10.01 -3.43 -29.31
CA GLY A 298 -9.72 -4.82 -29.64
C GLY A 298 -9.46 -5.01 -31.13
N LEU A 299 -8.62 -5.99 -31.45
CA LEU A 299 -8.27 -6.37 -32.82
C LEU A 299 -8.58 -7.85 -33.05
N LYS A 300 -9.21 -8.19 -34.19
CA LYS A 300 -9.66 -9.54 -34.57
C LYS A 300 -9.38 -9.80 -36.05
N TYR A 301 -9.49 -11.07 -36.50
CA TYR A 301 -9.51 -11.36 -37.94
C TYR A 301 -10.87 -11.03 -38.56
N ALA A 302 -11.96 -11.36 -37.86
CA ALA A 302 -13.33 -11.07 -38.28
C ALA A 302 -14.20 -10.59 -37.10
N PRO A 303 -15.30 -9.84 -37.38
CA PRO A 303 -16.21 -9.36 -36.34
C PRO A 303 -16.88 -10.48 -35.53
N SER A 304 -17.07 -11.66 -36.14
CA SER A 304 -17.67 -12.83 -35.50
C SER A 304 -16.73 -13.59 -34.58
N ASP A 305 -15.42 -13.26 -34.58
CA ASP A 305 -14.45 -14.03 -33.81
C ASP A 305 -14.61 -13.77 -32.31
N PRO A 306 -14.63 -14.83 -31.48
CA PRO A 306 -14.80 -14.68 -30.04
C PRO A 306 -13.54 -14.15 -29.35
N GLU A 307 -12.36 -14.34 -29.96
CA GLU A 307 -11.06 -14.03 -29.36
C GLU A 307 -10.41 -12.82 -30.02
N TYR A 308 -9.76 -11.97 -29.21
CA TYR A 308 -8.96 -10.85 -29.72
C TYR A 308 -7.51 -11.28 -29.96
N LEU A 309 -6.94 -10.81 -31.07
CA LEU A 309 -5.52 -10.91 -31.39
C LEU A 309 -4.67 -9.96 -30.56
N ALA A 310 -5.22 -8.78 -30.27
CA ALA A 310 -4.61 -7.75 -29.46
C ALA A 310 -5.69 -6.86 -28.83
N VAL A 311 -5.37 -6.30 -27.67
CA VAL A 311 -6.24 -5.39 -26.93
C VAL A 311 -5.39 -4.25 -26.39
N SER A 312 -5.93 -3.02 -26.33
CA SER A 312 -5.25 -1.85 -25.74
C SER A 312 -5.28 -1.86 -24.22
N TYR A 313 -4.52 -0.97 -23.58
CA TYR A 313 -4.73 -0.70 -22.16
C TYR A 313 -6.08 0.00 -21.91
N LYS A 314 -6.49 0.07 -20.64
CA LYS A 314 -7.72 0.76 -20.19
C LYS A 314 -7.71 2.22 -20.66
N ILE A 315 -8.77 2.62 -21.34
CA ILE A 315 -8.98 3.99 -21.82
C ILE A 315 -10.02 4.68 -20.92
N THR A 316 -9.67 5.83 -20.38
CA THR A 316 -10.57 6.69 -19.60
C THR A 316 -10.98 7.89 -20.42
N VAL A 317 -12.27 8.26 -20.35
CA VAL A 317 -12.80 9.44 -21.03
C VAL A 317 -13.16 10.48 -20.00
N ASP A 318 -12.46 11.60 -20.01
CA ASP A 318 -12.65 12.69 -19.05
C ASP A 318 -13.70 13.68 -19.55
N GLU A 319 -14.52 14.17 -18.62
CA GLU A 319 -15.51 15.20 -18.91
C GLU A 319 -14.84 16.59 -18.91
N ILE A 320 -15.19 17.43 -19.90
CA ILE A 320 -14.80 18.84 -19.87
C ILE A 320 -15.57 19.54 -18.74
N ILE A 321 -14.84 20.14 -17.80
CA ILE A 321 -15.43 21.00 -16.77
C ILE A 321 -15.69 22.38 -17.40
N THR A 322 -16.94 22.69 -17.68
CA THR A 322 -17.35 24.07 -18.03
C THR A 322 -17.61 24.86 -16.75
N THR A 323 -17.00 26.03 -16.60
CA THR A 323 -17.33 26.97 -15.52
C THR A 323 -17.99 28.23 -16.08
N THR A 324 -19.03 28.70 -15.41
CA THR A 324 -19.71 29.97 -15.69
C THR A 324 -19.24 31.10 -14.77
N SER A 325 -18.12 30.89 -14.06
CA SER A 325 -17.54 31.88 -13.16
C SER A 325 -17.13 33.15 -13.93
N ALA A 326 -17.69 34.30 -13.54
CA ALA A 326 -17.26 35.62 -14.01
C ALA A 326 -15.87 36.01 -13.47
N LEU A 327 -15.33 35.25 -12.52
CA LEU A 327 -13.96 35.37 -12.05
C LEU A 327 -13.07 34.60 -13.00
N GLY A 328 -12.28 35.32 -13.79
CA GLY A 328 -11.31 34.75 -14.72
C GLY A 328 -10.36 33.76 -14.04
N PHE A 329 -9.85 32.81 -14.82
CA PHE A 329 -8.92 31.80 -14.33
C PHE A 329 -7.62 32.45 -13.83
N MET A 330 -7.24 32.21 -12.57
CA MET A 330 -5.91 32.58 -12.08
C MET A 330 -4.90 31.48 -12.43
N ILE A 331 -3.96 31.80 -13.32
CA ILE A 331 -2.79 30.96 -13.58
C ILE A 331 -1.77 31.29 -12.49
N ASN A 332 -1.54 30.36 -11.57
CA ASN A 332 -0.58 30.56 -10.49
C ASN A 332 0.77 29.94 -10.89
N SER A 333 1.81 30.77 -11.04
CA SER A 333 3.19 30.28 -11.16
C SER A 333 3.70 29.93 -9.76
N PRO A 334 4.10 28.68 -9.48
CA PRO A 334 4.55 28.28 -8.15
C PRO A 334 5.92 28.84 -7.76
N SER A 335 6.61 29.58 -8.64
CA SER A 335 7.88 30.23 -8.33
C SER A 335 7.95 31.68 -8.85
N ASP A 336 8.46 32.59 -7.99
CA ASP A 336 8.78 34.00 -8.28
C ASP A 336 9.90 34.20 -9.32
N SER A 337 10.28 33.15 -10.05
CA SER A 337 11.24 33.24 -11.15
C SER A 337 10.53 33.77 -12.39
N VAL A 338 10.62 35.08 -12.61
CA VAL A 338 10.34 35.72 -13.90
C VAL A 338 11.18 35.02 -14.96
N ASN A 339 10.57 34.13 -15.75
CA ASN A 339 10.99 33.79 -17.11
C ASN A 339 9.86 33.02 -17.80
N ASN A 340 8.97 33.79 -18.44
CA ASN A 340 8.07 33.41 -19.53
C ASN A 340 7.11 32.23 -19.29
N ALA A 341 5.86 32.54 -18.91
CA ALA A 341 4.73 31.68 -19.20
C ALA A 341 4.37 31.83 -20.69
N HIS A 342 4.68 30.81 -21.50
CA HIS A 342 4.23 30.76 -22.89
C HIS A 342 2.83 30.16 -22.96
N LEU A 343 1.85 30.98 -23.32
CA LEU A 343 0.48 30.53 -23.59
C LEU A 343 0.35 30.21 -25.08
N PHE A 344 0.26 28.93 -25.41
CA PHE A 344 -0.04 28.50 -26.78
C PHE A 344 -1.56 28.38 -26.93
N ALA A 345 -2.16 29.32 -27.66
CA ALA A 345 -3.51 29.17 -28.19
C ALA A 345 -3.38 28.73 -29.65
N SER A 346 -3.72 27.48 -29.95
CA SER A 346 -3.88 27.02 -31.33
C SER A 346 -5.36 27.07 -31.67
N ASP A 347 -5.74 28.01 -32.53
CA ASP A 347 -7.06 27.99 -33.18
C ASP A 347 -7.08 26.84 -34.19
N TYR A 348 -7.92 25.83 -33.92
CA TYR A 348 -8.33 24.86 -34.93
C TYR A 348 -9.80 25.14 -35.29
N ASP A 349 -9.97 26.00 -36.29
CA ASP A 349 -11.27 26.29 -36.89
C ASP A 349 -11.58 25.24 -37.96
N VAL A 350 -12.62 24.44 -37.72
CA VAL A 350 -13.31 23.68 -38.79
C VAL A 350 -14.82 23.64 -38.61
N ASN A 351 -15.38 24.15 -37.50
CA ASN A 351 -16.81 24.00 -37.16
C ASN A 351 -17.46 25.26 -36.55
N ASP A 352 -16.90 26.45 -36.75
CA ASP A 352 -17.56 27.73 -36.42
C ASP A 352 -17.94 27.91 -34.93
N GLU A 353 -17.25 27.20 -34.02
CA GLU A 353 -17.29 27.44 -32.59
C GLU A 353 -15.91 27.91 -32.10
N LEU A 354 -15.80 29.20 -31.78
CA LEU A 354 -14.63 29.78 -31.11
C LEU A 354 -14.48 29.14 -29.72
N ARG A 355 -13.47 28.30 -29.54
CA ARG A 355 -13.10 27.74 -28.24
C ARG A 355 -11.59 27.86 -28.02
N THR A 356 -11.21 28.53 -26.94
CA THR A 356 -9.81 28.75 -26.56
C THR A 356 -9.34 27.57 -25.70
N TYR A 357 -8.33 26.83 -26.17
CA TYR A 357 -7.67 25.77 -25.42
C TYR A 357 -6.48 26.33 -24.62
N TYR A 358 -6.20 25.77 -23.45
CA TYR A 358 -4.95 26.01 -22.72
C TYR A 358 -4.33 24.69 -22.24
N LEU A 359 -3.05 24.50 -22.50
CA LEU A 359 -2.24 23.41 -21.96
C LEU A 359 -1.14 24.03 -21.09
N ALA A 360 -1.28 23.94 -19.77
CA ALA A 360 -0.22 24.35 -18.85
C ALA A 360 0.73 23.16 -18.66
N THR A 361 1.95 23.24 -19.18
CA THR A 361 3.00 22.26 -18.92
C THR A 361 4.09 22.92 -18.08
N ASN A 362 4.42 22.31 -16.94
CA ASN A 362 5.60 22.69 -16.15
C ASN A 362 6.82 22.06 -16.83
N TYR A 363 7.80 22.88 -17.22
CA TYR A 363 9.14 22.43 -17.59
C TYR A 363 10.15 22.77 -16.49
#